data_AF-A0A208YDD9-F1
#
_entry.id   AF-A0A208YDD9-F1
#
_cell.length_a   1.000
_cell.length_b   1.000
_cell.length_c   1.000
_cell.angle_alpha   90.00
_cell.angle_beta   90.00
_cell.angle_gamma   90.00
#
_symmetry.space_group_name_H-M   'P 1'
#
loop_
_entity.id
_entity.type
_entity.pdbx_description
1 polymer ?
#
loop_
_entity_poly.entity_id
_entity_poly.type
_entity_poly.pdbx_seq_one_letter_code
_entity_poly.pdbx_strand_id
1 'polypeptide(L)'
;MLHRFEDLTAAGADERLPWHQAIVRSWAMANLPGRGPAWSPSCLSARIVHWIKWDLRHGGLTGEFLLRSLIVQVRYLHQFRRAHWQRGGRTDVAKALMFAGCYFENSSETRRWLNWGVRAFDSLGANELSNEDMNDLYTLTHIYPRMSLPQFMERRARRALASINHD
;
A
#
# COMPACT_ATOMS: atom_id res chain seq x y z
N MET A 1 -5.25 -7.71 13.97
CA MET A 1 -4.69 -6.35 14.17
C MET A 1 -3.16 -6.32 14.11
N LEU A 2 -2.44 -7.24 14.76
CA LEU A 2 -0.95 -7.28 14.81
C LEU A 2 -0.18 -7.39 13.48
N HIS A 3 -0.82 -7.75 12.37
CA HIS A 3 -0.13 -7.92 11.08
C HIS A 3 -0.33 -6.77 10.11
N ARG A 4 -1.26 -5.85 10.41
CA ARG A 4 -1.65 -4.78 9.47
C ARG A 4 -0.89 -3.49 9.71
N PHE A 5 -0.34 -3.27 10.90
CA PHE A 5 0.50 -2.11 11.24
C PHE A 5 -0.20 -0.74 11.07
N GLU A 6 -1.51 -0.69 11.30
CA GLU A 6 -2.32 0.54 11.22
C GLU A 6 -1.78 1.66 12.13
N ASP A 7 -1.22 1.30 13.28
CA ASP A 7 -0.68 2.27 14.24
C ASP A 7 0.54 3.05 13.71
N LEU A 8 1.25 2.54 12.69
CA LEU A 8 2.36 3.26 12.06
C LEU A 8 1.91 4.58 11.41
N THR A 9 0.63 4.66 11.04
CA THR A 9 0.05 5.83 10.39
C THR A 9 -1.05 6.49 11.23
N ALA A 10 -1.24 6.05 12.46
CA ALA A 10 -2.26 6.58 13.37
C ALA A 10 -1.88 7.96 13.94
N ALA A 11 -2.86 8.62 14.55
CA ALA A 11 -2.62 9.86 15.28
C ALA A 11 -1.60 9.63 16.41
N GLY A 12 -0.69 10.60 16.58
CA GLY A 12 0.40 10.53 17.55
C GLY A 12 1.45 9.44 17.25
N ALA A 13 1.47 8.84 16.06
CA ALA A 13 2.46 7.80 15.69
C ALA A 13 3.90 8.25 15.93
N ASP A 14 4.19 9.56 15.78
CA ASP A 14 5.51 10.16 15.98
C ASP A 14 6.05 9.93 17.40
N GLU A 15 5.18 9.93 18.41
CA GLU A 15 5.54 9.69 19.81
C GLU A 15 5.91 8.22 20.09
N ARG A 16 5.56 7.32 19.17
CA ARG A 16 5.73 5.87 19.31
C ARG A 16 6.81 5.31 18.37
N LEU A 17 7.61 6.16 17.73
CA LEU A 17 8.58 5.76 16.71
C LEU A 17 9.56 4.65 17.18
N PRO A 18 10.17 4.70 18.39
CA PRO A 18 11.05 3.61 18.84
C PRO A 18 10.32 2.27 18.98
N TRP A 19 9.06 2.30 19.44
CA TRP A 19 8.23 1.10 19.54
C TRP A 19 7.88 0.56 18.15
N HIS A 20 7.50 1.42 17.21
CA HIS A 20 7.24 1.05 15.81
C HIS A 20 8.43 0.36 15.15
N GLN A 21 9.64 0.90 15.32
CA GLN A 21 10.87 0.29 14.82
C GLN A 21 11.09 -1.11 15.40
N ALA A 22 10.88 -1.28 16.71
CA ALA A 22 11.03 -2.56 17.38
C ALA A 22 10.01 -3.60 16.87
N ILE A 23 8.73 -3.24 16.76
CA ILE A 23 7.68 -4.18 16.32
C ILE A 23 7.81 -4.56 14.85
N VAL A 24 8.19 -3.64 13.96
CA VAL A 24 8.37 -3.90 12.53
C VAL A 24 9.55 -4.86 12.33
N ARG A 25 10.67 -4.60 13.03
CA ARG A 25 11.86 -5.45 12.98
C ARG A 25 11.58 -6.84 13.55
N SER A 26 10.97 -6.91 14.72
CA SER A 26 10.60 -8.18 15.36
C SER A 26 9.68 -9.00 14.46
N TRP A 27 8.68 -8.37 13.86
CA TRP A 27 7.78 -9.05 12.92
C TRP A 27 8.52 -9.56 11.70
N ALA A 28 9.38 -8.76 11.07
CA ALA A 28 10.14 -9.15 9.88
C ALA A 28 11.10 -10.32 10.16
N MET A 29 11.65 -10.41 11.38
CA MET A 29 12.50 -11.54 11.80
C MET A 29 11.69 -12.82 12.09
N ALA A 30 10.52 -12.69 12.70
CA ALA A 30 9.72 -13.83 13.14
C ALA A 30 8.84 -14.44 12.02
N ASN A 31 8.50 -13.67 10.98
CA ASN A 31 7.52 -14.09 9.97
C ASN A 31 8.19 -14.50 8.66
N LEU A 32 8.43 -15.81 8.51
CA LEU A 32 8.95 -16.40 7.27
C LEU A 32 8.01 -16.13 6.08
N PRO A 33 8.55 -15.94 4.86
CA PRO A 33 7.77 -15.75 3.64
C PRO A 33 6.69 -16.81 3.38
N GLY A 34 5.49 -16.35 3.05
CA GLY A 34 4.38 -17.17 2.57
C GLY A 34 3.71 -18.09 3.60
N ARG A 35 3.95 -17.89 4.90
CA ARG A 35 3.42 -18.80 5.95
C ARG A 35 2.45 -18.11 6.90
N GLY A 36 1.28 -18.72 7.08
CA GLY A 36 0.32 -18.31 8.09
C GLY A 36 -0.53 -17.08 7.73
N PRO A 37 -1.41 -16.64 8.64
CA PRO A 37 -2.44 -15.65 8.36
C PRO A 37 -1.90 -14.26 8.03
N ALA A 38 -0.67 -13.94 8.47
CA ALA A 38 0.00 -12.68 8.18
C ALA A 38 0.31 -12.48 6.67
N TRP A 39 0.32 -13.56 5.90
CA TRP A 39 0.51 -13.60 4.45
C TRP A 39 -0.82 -13.70 3.67
N SER A 40 -1.95 -13.56 4.35
CA SER A 40 -3.23 -13.34 3.67
C SER A 40 -3.17 -12.04 2.85
N PRO A 41 -3.81 -11.98 1.67
CA PRO A 41 -3.78 -10.79 0.81
C PRO A 41 -4.25 -9.52 1.52
N SER A 42 -5.30 -9.59 2.35
CA SER A 42 -5.79 -8.45 3.12
C SER A 42 -4.74 -7.92 4.12
N CYS A 43 -4.02 -8.81 4.81
CA CYS A 43 -2.96 -8.42 5.73
C CYS A 43 -1.75 -7.84 4.99
N LEU A 44 -1.35 -8.46 3.88
CA LEU A 44 -0.26 -7.98 3.03
C LEU A 44 -0.57 -6.59 2.46
N SER A 45 -1.75 -6.41 1.88
CA SER A 45 -2.17 -5.15 1.28
C SER A 45 -2.11 -4.00 2.28
N ALA A 46 -2.73 -4.15 3.45
CA ALA A 46 -2.67 -3.13 4.49
C ALA A 46 -1.24 -2.87 4.97
N ARG A 47 -0.47 -3.93 5.25
CA ARG A 47 0.89 -3.79 5.76
C ARG A 47 1.83 -3.11 4.77
N ILE A 48 1.76 -3.45 3.48
CA ILE A 48 2.55 -2.82 2.43
C ILE A 48 2.28 -1.30 2.40
N VAL A 49 1.00 -0.91 2.40
CA VAL A 49 0.61 0.52 2.38
C VAL A 49 1.11 1.23 3.64
N HIS A 50 0.88 0.67 4.83
CA HIS A 50 1.32 1.30 6.08
C HIS A 50 2.84 1.40 6.21
N TRP A 51 3.59 0.37 5.82
CA TRP A 51 5.05 0.39 5.85
C TRP A 51 5.62 1.45 4.90
N ILE A 52 5.06 1.56 3.69
CA ILE A 52 5.48 2.59 2.73
C ILE A 52 5.15 3.99 3.26
N LYS A 53 3.92 4.23 3.73
CA LYS A 53 3.53 5.52 4.31
C LYS A 53 4.42 5.92 5.49
N TRP A 54 4.72 4.97 6.37
CA TRP A 54 5.60 5.17 7.52
C TRP A 54 7.03 5.49 7.10
N ASP A 55 7.56 4.79 6.09
CA ASP A 55 8.90 5.08 5.56
C ASP A 55 8.99 6.47 4.92
N LEU A 56 7.99 6.86 4.12
CA LEU A 56 7.96 8.18 3.49
C LEU A 56 7.91 9.33 4.50
N ARG A 57 7.29 9.10 5.66
CA ARG A 57 7.17 10.11 6.71
C ARG A 57 8.39 10.17 7.63
N HIS A 58 9.00 9.02 7.94
CA HIS A 58 9.97 8.91 9.04
C HIS A 58 11.30 8.25 8.67
N GLY A 59 11.45 7.71 7.46
CA GLY A 59 12.57 6.82 7.12
C GLY A 59 12.56 5.53 7.95
N GLY A 60 11.38 5.02 8.31
CA GLY A 60 11.22 3.87 9.20
C GLY A 60 11.83 2.55 8.69
N LEU A 61 12.09 2.43 7.38
CA LEU A 61 12.69 1.25 6.74
C LEU A 61 14.17 1.44 6.41
N THR A 62 14.90 2.26 7.18
CA THR A 62 16.33 2.62 7.04
C THR A 62 17.35 1.47 7.01
N GLY A 63 16.92 0.21 6.97
CA GLY A 63 17.78 -0.97 6.83
C GLY A 63 17.43 -1.83 5.62
N GLU A 64 18.46 -2.30 4.92
CA GLU A 64 18.33 -3.18 3.75
C GLU A 64 17.46 -4.42 4.03
N PHE A 65 17.53 -4.96 5.26
CA PHE A 65 16.72 -6.09 5.69
C PHE A 65 15.21 -5.81 5.61
N LEU A 66 14.75 -4.64 6.08
CA LEU A 66 13.33 -4.30 6.07
C LEU A 66 12.82 -4.01 4.66
N LEU A 67 13.63 -3.35 3.83
CA LEU A 67 13.34 -3.16 2.40
C LEU A 67 13.25 -4.50 1.66
N ARG A 68 14.16 -5.43 1.93
CA ARG A 68 14.11 -6.81 1.41
C ARG A 68 12.86 -7.56 1.89
N SER A 69 12.45 -7.37 3.15
CA SER A 69 11.20 -7.94 3.64
C SER A 69 9.99 -7.36 2.90
N LEU A 70 9.93 -6.04 2.71
CA LEU A 70 8.84 -5.37 2.01
C LEU A 70 8.74 -5.83 0.55
N ILE A 71 9.86 -5.91 -0.19
CA ILE A 71 9.82 -6.34 -1.60
C ILE A 71 9.36 -7.80 -1.75
N VAL A 72 9.71 -8.69 -0.81
CA VAL A 72 9.23 -10.08 -0.80
C VAL A 72 7.72 -10.13 -0.57
N GLN A 73 7.19 -9.30 0.33
CA GLN A 73 5.75 -9.19 0.57
C GLN A 73 5.00 -8.73 -0.69
N VAL A 74 5.52 -7.72 -1.40
CA VAL A 74 4.95 -7.23 -2.65
C VAL A 74 4.99 -8.30 -3.74
N ARG A 75 6.13 -8.98 -3.91
CA ARG A 75 6.27 -10.08 -4.89
C ARG A 75 5.30 -11.21 -4.61
N TYR A 76 5.15 -11.60 -3.34
CA TYR A 76 4.18 -12.61 -2.94
C TYR A 76 2.75 -12.18 -3.27
N LEU A 77 2.35 -10.96 -2.88
CA LEU A 77 1.02 -10.43 -3.18
C LEU A 77 0.76 -10.40 -4.69
N HIS A 78 1.74 -9.96 -5.47
CA HIS A 78 1.67 -9.91 -6.92
C HIS A 78 1.60 -11.31 -7.56
N GLN A 79 2.24 -12.32 -6.98
CA GLN A 79 2.13 -13.70 -7.46
C GLN A 79 0.78 -14.31 -7.09
N PHE A 80 0.34 -14.12 -5.84
CA PHE A 80 -0.95 -14.59 -5.34
C PHE A 80 -2.10 -14.04 -6.20
N ARG A 81 -2.10 -12.74 -6.47
CA ARG A 81 -3.14 -12.12 -7.30
C ARG A 81 -3.15 -12.65 -8.74
N ARG A 82 -2.01 -13.09 -9.30
CA ARG A 82 -2.00 -13.71 -10.65
C ARG A 82 -2.74 -15.06 -10.67
N ALA A 83 -2.68 -15.81 -9.58
CA ALA A 83 -3.38 -17.08 -9.45
C ALA A 83 -4.88 -16.91 -9.18
N HIS A 84 -5.27 -15.87 -8.44
CA HIS A 84 -6.64 -15.73 -7.91
C HIS A 84 -7.47 -14.61 -8.54
N TRP A 85 -6.85 -13.52 -9.03
CA TRP A 85 -7.54 -12.31 -9.51
C TRP A 85 -6.95 -11.80 -10.82
N GLN A 86 -7.41 -12.40 -11.93
CA GLN A 86 -6.89 -12.07 -13.26
C GLN A 86 -7.48 -10.77 -13.85
N ARG A 87 -8.73 -10.43 -13.51
CA ARG A 87 -9.46 -9.26 -14.04
C ARG A 87 -10.23 -8.55 -12.93
N GLY A 88 -9.60 -7.57 -12.29
CA GLY A 88 -10.26 -6.61 -11.38
C GLY A 88 -10.77 -7.17 -10.04
N GLY A 89 -11.16 -6.27 -9.13
CA GLY A 89 -12.10 -6.58 -8.03
C GLY A 89 -11.60 -6.50 -6.58
N ARG A 90 -10.34 -6.12 -6.31
CA ARG A 90 -9.88 -5.92 -4.93
C ARG A 90 -9.14 -4.61 -4.74
N THR A 91 -9.86 -3.62 -4.21
CA THR A 91 -9.38 -2.27 -3.92
C THR A 91 -8.09 -2.29 -3.11
N ASP A 92 -8.03 -3.10 -2.06
CA ASP A 92 -6.88 -3.18 -1.16
C ASP A 92 -5.61 -3.71 -1.87
N VAL A 93 -5.75 -4.74 -2.71
CA VAL A 93 -4.64 -5.31 -3.51
C VAL A 93 -4.20 -4.34 -4.61
N ALA A 94 -5.15 -3.72 -5.30
CA ALA A 94 -4.86 -2.73 -6.33
C ALA A 94 -4.04 -1.56 -5.75
N LYS A 95 -4.53 -0.98 -4.64
CA LYS A 95 -3.88 0.10 -3.90
C LYS A 95 -2.47 -0.27 -3.46
N ALA A 96 -2.31 -1.43 -2.81
CA ALA A 96 -0.99 -1.88 -2.34
C ALA A 96 0.03 -2.02 -3.49
N LEU A 97 -0.39 -2.50 -4.66
CA LEU A 97 0.50 -2.62 -5.83
C LEU A 97 0.79 -1.27 -6.50
N MET A 98 -0.13 -0.30 -6.45
CA MET A 98 0.14 1.08 -6.85
C MET A 98 1.19 1.73 -5.94
N PHE A 99 1.02 1.63 -4.61
CA PHE A 99 2.01 2.11 -3.63
C PHE A 99 3.38 1.47 -3.87
N ALA A 100 3.45 0.14 -4.00
CA ALA A 100 4.72 -0.54 -4.17
C ALA A 100 5.41 -0.21 -5.50
N GLY A 101 4.65 -0.08 -6.59
CA GLY A 101 5.20 0.28 -7.90
C GLY A 101 5.85 1.66 -7.89
N CYS A 102 5.26 2.62 -7.17
CA CYS A 102 5.77 3.98 -7.05
C CYS A 102 6.82 4.14 -5.95
N TYR A 103 6.82 3.29 -4.94
CA TYR A 103 7.84 3.35 -3.89
C TYR A 103 9.19 2.78 -4.34
N PHE A 104 9.20 1.61 -5.00
CA PHE A 104 10.45 0.97 -5.41
C PHE A 104 11.04 1.51 -6.73
N GLU A 105 10.18 2.07 -7.61
CA GLU A 105 10.50 2.64 -8.93
C GLU A 105 11.48 1.80 -9.78
N ASN A 106 11.95 2.32 -10.92
CA ASN A 106 13.21 1.90 -11.57
C ASN A 106 13.40 0.45 -12.07
N SER A 107 12.34 -0.36 -12.24
CA SER A 107 12.48 -1.67 -12.88
C SER A 107 11.27 -2.07 -13.74
N SER A 108 11.44 -3.06 -14.62
CA SER A 108 10.32 -3.65 -15.34
C SER A 108 9.34 -4.35 -14.41
N GLU A 109 9.80 -4.81 -13.25
CA GLU A 109 9.00 -5.48 -12.24
C GLU A 109 8.06 -4.52 -11.52
N THR A 110 8.58 -3.40 -11.02
CA THR A 110 7.79 -2.37 -10.33
C THR A 110 6.73 -1.76 -11.24
N ARG A 111 7.06 -1.55 -12.53
CA ARG A 111 6.08 -1.15 -13.55
C ARG A 111 4.94 -2.15 -13.74
N ARG A 112 5.19 -3.46 -13.64
CA ARG A 112 4.13 -4.48 -13.74
C ARG A 112 3.17 -4.40 -12.56
N TRP A 113 3.68 -4.12 -11.36
CA TRP A 113 2.85 -3.93 -10.16
C TRP A 113 1.94 -2.71 -10.33
N LEU A 114 2.54 -1.56 -10.68
CA LEU A 114 1.80 -0.32 -10.90
C LEU A 114 0.74 -0.46 -11.99
N ASN A 115 1.12 -0.95 -13.17
CA ASN A 115 0.21 -1.09 -14.30
C ASN A 115 -0.97 -2.01 -14.00
N TRP A 116 -0.74 -3.08 -13.24
CA TRP A 116 -1.85 -3.93 -12.81
C TRP A 116 -2.72 -3.23 -11.77
N GLY A 117 -2.13 -2.58 -10.78
CA GLY A 117 -2.86 -1.84 -9.75
C GLY A 117 -3.79 -0.78 -10.35
N VAL A 118 -3.29 0.03 -11.29
CA VAL A 118 -4.07 1.03 -12.04
C VAL A 118 -5.23 0.37 -12.78
N ARG A 119 -4.98 -0.66 -13.58
CA ARG A 119 -6.04 -1.37 -14.33
C ARG A 119 -7.08 -2.01 -13.42
N ALA A 120 -6.65 -2.61 -12.32
CA ALA A 120 -7.55 -3.24 -11.35
C ALA A 120 -8.41 -2.19 -10.67
N PHE A 121 -7.86 -1.03 -10.36
CA PHE A 121 -8.58 0.08 -9.78
C PHE A 121 -9.57 0.73 -10.78
N ASP A 122 -9.19 0.85 -12.05
CA ASP A 122 -10.07 1.35 -13.12
C ASP A 122 -11.33 0.53 -13.30
N SER A 123 -11.26 -0.76 -13.00
CA SER A 123 -12.42 -1.65 -13.04
C SER A 123 -13.37 -1.51 -11.84
N LEU A 124 -13.02 -0.74 -10.82
CA LEU A 124 -13.81 -0.58 -9.59
C LEU A 124 -14.90 0.51 -9.74
N GLY A 125 -16.09 0.20 -9.24
CA GLY A 125 -17.20 1.16 -9.14
C GLY A 125 -16.92 2.27 -8.11
N ALA A 126 -17.50 3.47 -8.28
CA ALA A 126 -17.32 4.60 -7.35
C ALA A 126 -17.67 4.25 -5.90
N ASN A 127 -18.68 3.41 -5.71
CA ASN A 127 -19.20 3.00 -4.41
C ASN A 127 -18.35 1.91 -3.72
N GLU A 128 -17.29 1.43 -4.35
CA GLU A 128 -16.41 0.37 -3.83
C GLU A 128 -15.17 0.90 -3.10
N LEU A 129 -15.06 2.23 -2.96
CA LEU A 129 -13.91 2.91 -2.35
C LEU A 129 -14.29 3.46 -0.98
N SER A 130 -13.52 3.09 0.04
CA SER A 130 -13.66 3.70 1.37
C SER A 130 -13.00 5.09 1.42
N ASN A 131 -13.34 5.89 2.43
CA ASN A 131 -12.67 7.17 2.70
C ASN A 131 -11.14 7.02 2.87
N GLU A 132 -10.72 5.92 3.49
CA GLU A 132 -9.30 5.59 3.66
C GLU A 132 -8.63 5.32 2.30
N ASP A 133 -9.27 4.56 1.42
CA ASP A 133 -8.76 4.31 0.06
C ASP A 133 -8.57 5.61 -0.71
N MET A 134 -9.52 6.54 -0.57
CA MET A 134 -9.48 7.84 -1.25
C MET A 134 -8.38 8.75 -0.71
N ASN A 135 -8.19 8.76 0.60
CA ASN A 135 -7.10 9.50 1.24
C ASN A 135 -5.71 8.94 0.85
N ASP A 136 -5.59 7.61 0.76
CA ASP A 136 -4.35 6.97 0.31
C ASP A 136 -4.03 7.28 -1.15
N LEU A 137 -5.03 7.32 -2.04
CA LEU A 137 -4.84 7.72 -3.45
C LEU A 137 -4.46 9.20 -3.58
N TYR A 138 -5.01 10.05 -2.73
CA TYR A 138 -4.59 11.44 -2.64
C TYR A 138 -3.13 11.54 -2.20
N THR A 139 -2.75 10.79 -1.17
CA THR A 139 -1.35 10.67 -0.71
C THR A 139 -0.43 10.27 -1.87
N LEU A 140 -0.84 9.27 -2.66
CA LEU A 140 -0.09 8.82 -3.83
C LEU A 140 0.12 9.94 -4.87
N THR A 141 -0.92 10.70 -5.21
CA THR A 141 -0.82 11.78 -6.21
C THR A 141 0.03 12.97 -5.74
N HIS A 142 0.07 13.24 -4.44
CA HIS A 142 0.80 14.38 -3.88
C HIS A 142 2.26 14.06 -3.57
N ILE A 143 2.53 12.88 -2.99
CA ILE A 143 3.89 12.48 -2.60
C ILE A 143 4.68 11.97 -3.81
N TYR A 144 4.00 11.36 -4.78
CA TYR A 144 4.62 10.89 -6.01
C TYR A 144 4.11 11.69 -7.21
N PRO A 145 4.57 12.93 -7.43
CA PRO A 145 4.10 13.76 -8.55
C PRO A 145 4.44 13.20 -9.93
N ARG A 146 5.36 12.22 -10.02
CA ARG A 146 5.63 11.44 -11.25
C ARG A 146 4.57 10.38 -11.54
N MET A 147 3.72 10.08 -10.56
CA MET A 147 2.50 9.32 -10.74
C MET A 147 1.47 10.23 -11.39
N SER A 148 1.54 10.39 -12.70
CA SER A 148 0.35 10.75 -13.45
C SER A 148 -0.60 9.56 -13.32
N LEU A 149 -1.45 9.59 -12.27
CA LEU A 149 -2.66 8.80 -12.35
C LEU A 149 -3.40 9.28 -13.60
N PRO A 150 -4.03 8.38 -14.38
CA PRO A 150 -4.88 8.80 -15.48
C PRO A 150 -5.81 9.93 -15.01
N GLN A 151 -5.95 11.02 -15.77
CA GLN A 151 -6.64 12.24 -15.32
C GLN A 151 -8.05 12.00 -14.74
N PHE A 152 -8.73 10.92 -15.11
CA PHE A 152 -10.02 10.56 -14.53
C PHE A 152 -9.92 10.05 -13.08
N MET A 153 -8.85 9.34 -12.73
CA MET A 153 -8.58 8.91 -11.35
C MET A 153 -8.26 10.10 -10.45
N GLU A 154 -7.45 11.05 -10.91
CA GLU A 154 -7.21 12.29 -10.15
C GLU A 154 -8.51 13.07 -9.93
N ARG A 155 -9.34 13.19 -10.98
CA ARG A 155 -10.67 13.82 -10.87
C ARG A 155 -11.57 13.08 -9.89
N ARG A 156 -11.53 11.75 -9.87
CA ARG A 156 -12.32 10.92 -8.96
C ARG A 156 -11.85 11.04 -7.52
N ALA A 157 -10.54 11.00 -7.27
CA ALA A 157 -9.95 11.24 -5.95
C ALA A 157 -10.29 12.65 -5.42
N ARG A 158 -10.17 13.69 -6.27
CA ARG A 158 -10.53 15.07 -5.90
C ARG A 158 -12.02 15.24 -5.60
N ARG A 159 -12.92 14.67 -6.42
CA ARG A 159 -14.37 14.76 -6.20
C ARG A 159 -14.78 14.11 -4.88
N ALA A 160 -14.18 12.98 -4.55
CA ALA A 160 -14.57 12.25 -3.35
C ALA A 160 -14.04 12.90 -2.05
N LEU A 161 -12.92 13.62 -2.11
CA LEU A 161 -12.46 14.47 -1.00
C LEU A 161 -13.37 15.70 -0.82
N ALA A 162 -13.86 16.28 -1.91
CA ALA A 162 -14.78 17.40 -1.85
C ALA A 162 -16.12 17.03 -1.17
N SER A 163 -16.60 15.79 -1.34
CA SER A 163 -17.79 15.30 -0.61
C SER A 163 -17.55 15.05 0.87
N ILE A 164 -16.32 14.77 1.30
CA ILE A 164 -15.99 14.55 2.73
C ILE A 164 -15.92 15.86 3.51
N ASN A 165 -15.56 16.97 2.87
CA ASN A 165 -15.47 18.29 3.51
C ASN A 165 -16.82 19.05 3.52
N HIS A 166 -17.93 18.40 3.18
CA HIS A 166 -19.28 18.97 3.17
C HIS A 166 -20.26 18.25 4.11
N ASP A 167 -19.78 17.27 4.89
CA ASP A 167 -20.48 16.64 6.02
C ASP A 167 -19.75 16.98 7.34
#